data_AF-A0A351Q8U6-F1
#
_entry.id   AF-A0A351Q8U6-F1
#
_cell.length_a   1.000
_cell.length_b   1.000
_cell.length_c   1.000
_cell.angle_alpha   90.00
_cell.angle_beta   90.00
_cell.angle_gamma   90.00
#
_symmetry.space_group_name_H-M   'P 1'
#
loop_
_entity.id
_entity.type
_entity.pdbx_description
1 polymer ?
#
loop_
_entity_poly.entity_id
_entity_poly.type
_entity_poly.pdbx_seq_one_letter_code
_entity_poly.pdbx_strand_id
1 'polypeptide(L)'
;MEIKKLLFFCVLFLFSVNAFCQAPLQNEQIRIQVWAELDSFPGKFEDENSVQEQKSQSKQEEKSDFEKLYGFAIERTKQVAPFLMEGLLYGWNFDYTPYDKKRGVQEYWEFSEVRKFDSSINRLEYHNPLPKDGKLLSWVYCNRTSAQQLEYKRWTSIIHPKVKGSGSASVQDGFEGIKQACSNAAKNAVREYWRTMEKNKPKEISGTLLLIRDPRIFIKNGRYEVDLDFFLETDRIVPYTYY
;
A
#
# COMPACT_ATOMS: atom_id res chain seq x y z
N MET A 1 39.43 52.03 -9.38
CA MET A 1 39.91 50.64 -9.27
C MET A 1 39.04 49.86 -8.27
N GLU A 2 37.72 49.87 -8.46
CA GLU A 2 36.76 49.34 -7.45
C GLU A 2 35.73 48.36 -8.07
N ILE A 3 35.52 48.42 -9.39
CA ILE A 3 34.53 47.57 -10.09
C ILE A 3 34.95 46.08 -10.15
N LYS A 4 36.25 45.77 -10.02
CA LYS A 4 36.74 44.39 -10.03
C LYS A 4 36.48 43.62 -8.74
N LYS A 5 36.29 44.29 -7.59
CA LYS A 5 36.03 43.62 -6.30
C LYS A 5 34.57 43.21 -6.14
N LEU A 6 33.63 43.95 -6.72
CA LEU A 6 32.19 43.66 -6.65
C LEU A 6 31.82 42.42 -7.49
N LEU A 7 32.49 42.23 -8.63
CA LEU A 7 32.27 41.10 -9.52
C LEU A 7 32.78 39.77 -8.95
N PHE A 8 33.85 39.80 -8.15
CA PHE A 8 34.38 38.61 -7.49
C PHE A 8 33.47 38.11 -6.35
N PHE A 9 32.76 39.03 -5.67
CA PHE A 9 31.84 38.68 -4.60
C PHE A 9 30.53 38.05 -5.12
N CYS A 10 30.08 38.42 -6.32
CA CYS A 10 28.90 37.81 -6.94
C CYS A 10 29.16 36.39 -7.48
N VAL A 11 30.39 36.07 -7.89
CA VAL A 11 30.72 34.72 -8.39
C VAL A 11 30.86 33.71 -7.24
N LEU A 12 31.27 34.14 -6.04
CA LEU A 12 31.36 33.26 -4.87
C LEU A 12 30.00 32.91 -4.25
N PHE A 13 28.96 33.73 -4.49
CA PHE A 13 27.61 33.48 -3.98
C PHE A 13 26.76 32.57 -4.89
N LEU A 14 27.20 32.33 -6.13
CA LEU A 14 26.52 31.41 -7.05
C LEU A 14 26.92 29.94 -6.84
N PHE A 15 27.94 29.67 -6.02
CA PHE A 15 28.43 28.31 -5.76
C PHE A 15 27.95 27.69 -4.42
N SER A 16 27.21 28.42 -3.59
CA SER A 16 26.79 27.96 -2.25
C SER A 16 25.35 27.43 -2.18
N VAL A 17 24.61 27.33 -3.29
CA VAL A 17 23.24 26.79 -3.30
C VAL A 17 23.21 25.39 -3.92
N ASN A 18 24.00 24.47 -3.37
CA ASN A 18 23.72 23.05 -3.44
C ASN A 18 23.21 22.59 -2.07
N ALA A 19 22.11 23.19 -1.62
CA ALA A 19 21.33 22.62 -0.55
C ALA A 19 20.69 21.35 -1.10
N PHE A 20 21.23 20.20 -0.73
CA PHE A 20 20.61 18.89 -0.85
C PHE A 20 19.28 18.89 -0.10
N CYS A 21 18.25 19.48 -0.71
CA CYS A 21 16.86 19.17 -0.41
C CYS A 21 16.41 18.11 -1.42
N GLN A 22 17.15 17.00 -1.48
CA GLN A 22 16.61 15.81 -2.14
C GLN A 22 15.67 15.19 -1.12
N ALA A 23 14.37 15.41 -1.32
CA ALA A 23 13.38 14.54 -0.68
C ALA A 23 13.79 13.10 -0.98
N PRO A 24 13.77 12.18 0.01
CA PRO A 24 14.21 10.81 -0.23
C PRO A 24 13.43 10.25 -1.41
N LEU A 25 14.16 9.78 -2.42
CA LEU A 25 13.54 9.27 -3.62
C LEU A 25 12.68 8.06 -3.23
N GLN A 26 11.48 7.94 -3.79
CA GLN A 26 10.58 6.80 -3.56
C GLN A 26 11.31 5.46 -3.78
N ASN A 27 12.38 5.42 -4.59
CA ASN A 27 13.24 4.26 -4.78
C ASN A 27 13.96 3.83 -3.49
N GLU A 28 14.54 4.76 -2.73
CA GLU A 28 15.39 4.46 -1.57
C GLU A 28 14.58 4.29 -0.28
N GLN A 29 13.62 5.18 -0.05
CA GLN A 29 12.75 5.12 1.12
C GLN A 29 11.30 5.25 0.67
N ILE A 30 10.49 4.28 1.06
CA ILE A 30 9.04 4.32 0.88
C ILE A 30 8.46 5.10 2.03
N ARG A 31 7.61 6.08 1.69
CA ARG A 31 6.77 6.79 2.66
C ARG A 31 5.32 6.68 2.22
N ILE A 32 4.47 6.19 3.12
CA ILE A 32 3.03 6.10 2.91
C ILE A 32 2.27 6.69 4.09
N GLN A 33 1.09 7.24 3.83
CA GLN A 33 0.17 7.66 4.87
C GLN A 33 -0.80 6.53 5.19
N VAL A 34 -0.70 5.97 6.39
CA VAL A 34 -1.64 4.95 6.88
C VAL A 34 -2.58 5.60 7.87
N TRP A 35 -3.83 5.17 7.88
CA TRP A 35 -4.78 5.57 8.89
C TRP A 35 -5.63 4.39 9.34
N ALA A 36 -6.10 4.48 10.57
CA ALA A 36 -7.00 3.53 11.20
C ALA A 36 -8.16 4.29 11.87
N GLU A 37 -9.33 3.67 11.96
CA GLU A 37 -10.41 4.18 12.79
C GLU A 37 -9.99 4.19 14.26
N LEU A 38 -10.44 5.21 15.02
CA LEU A 38 -10.15 5.29 16.45
C LEU A 38 -10.83 4.16 17.24
N ASP A 39 -12.05 3.81 16.83
CA ASP A 39 -12.89 2.79 17.45
C ASP A 39 -13.22 1.68 16.46
N SER A 40 -13.52 0.49 16.97
CA SER A 40 -13.97 -0.65 16.17
C SER A 40 -15.30 -0.36 15.46
N PHE A 41 -16.22 0.36 16.13
CA PHE A 41 -17.46 0.86 15.55
C PHE A 41 -17.87 2.20 16.16
N PRO A 42 -18.18 3.23 15.35
CA PRO A 42 -18.67 4.49 15.87
C PRO A 42 -20.00 4.28 16.61
N GLY A 43 -20.03 4.67 17.89
CA GLY A 43 -21.22 4.56 18.75
C GLY A 43 -21.36 3.25 19.53
N LYS A 44 -20.45 2.29 19.38
CA LYS A 44 -20.27 1.22 20.38
C LYS A 44 -19.15 1.64 21.33
N PHE A 45 -19.53 2.27 22.42
CA PHE A 45 -18.63 2.41 23.56
C PHE A 45 -18.49 1.02 24.18
N GLU A 46 -17.27 0.52 24.30
CA GLU A 46 -17.05 -0.66 25.14
C GLU A 46 -17.47 -0.29 26.56
N ASP A 47 -18.32 -1.11 27.18
CA ASP A 47 -18.77 -0.89 28.55
C ASP A 47 -17.54 -0.76 29.46
N GLU A 48 -17.48 0.27 30.30
CA GLU A 48 -16.33 0.58 31.19
C GLU A 48 -15.88 -0.60 32.09
N ASN A 49 -16.70 -1.66 32.16
CA ASN A 49 -16.44 -2.90 32.88
C ASN A 49 -15.48 -3.86 32.15
N SER A 50 -15.38 -3.85 30.81
CA SER A 50 -14.46 -4.73 30.06
C SER A 50 -12.99 -4.30 30.21
N VAL A 51 -12.75 -3.01 30.48
CA VAL A 51 -11.42 -2.44 30.79
C VAL A 51 -10.90 -2.96 32.15
N GLN A 52 -11.79 -3.41 33.03
CA GLN A 52 -11.39 -3.95 34.34
C GLN A 52 -11.02 -5.44 34.28
N GLU A 53 -11.62 -6.24 33.39
CA GLU A 53 -11.29 -7.67 33.29
C GLU A 53 -9.91 -7.94 32.64
N GLN A 54 -9.43 -7.04 31.77
CA GLN A 54 -8.06 -7.13 31.23
C GLN A 54 -6.95 -6.73 32.23
N LYS A 55 -7.29 -6.13 33.38
CA LYS A 55 -6.30 -5.75 34.41
C LYS A 55 -5.69 -6.95 35.13
N SER A 56 -6.26 -8.14 35.01
CA SER A 56 -5.86 -9.29 35.84
C SER A 56 -4.73 -10.14 35.25
N GLN A 57 -4.34 -9.95 33.98
CA GLN A 57 -3.38 -10.84 33.31
C GLN A 57 -2.49 -10.11 32.28
N SER A 58 -1.74 -9.08 32.68
CA SER A 58 -0.49 -8.77 31.99
C SER A 58 0.42 -7.95 32.91
N LYS A 59 1.71 -8.30 32.92
CA LYS A 59 2.77 -7.53 33.59
C LYS A 59 2.64 -6.06 33.17
N GLN A 60 2.46 -5.18 34.16
CA GLN A 60 2.35 -3.74 33.94
C GLN A 60 3.69 -3.19 33.43
N GLU A 61 3.83 -3.09 32.12
CA GLU A 61 4.61 -2.01 31.52
C GLU A 61 3.70 -0.76 31.54
N GLU A 62 4.20 0.35 32.07
CA GLU A 62 3.48 1.63 32.11
C GLU A 62 3.25 2.14 30.68
N LYS A 63 2.19 1.65 30.02
CA LYS A 63 1.74 2.18 28.74
C LYS A 63 1.34 3.64 28.92
N SER A 64 1.82 4.49 28.01
CA SER A 64 1.46 5.92 27.99
C SER A 64 -0.06 6.10 27.87
N ASP A 65 -0.60 7.20 28.40
CA ASP A 65 -2.05 7.48 28.31
C ASP A 65 -2.55 7.55 26.86
N PHE A 66 -1.66 7.92 25.93
CA PHE A 66 -1.93 7.88 24.49
C PHE A 66 -2.17 6.45 23.98
N GLU A 67 -1.34 5.47 24.40
CA GLU A 67 -1.50 4.08 23.99
C GLU A 67 -2.75 3.43 24.57
N LYS A 68 -3.20 3.86 25.75
CA LYS A 68 -4.46 3.40 26.34
C LYS A 68 -5.66 3.92 25.53
N LEU A 69 -5.62 5.19 25.13
CA LEU A 69 -6.72 5.82 24.38
C LEU A 69 -6.79 5.37 22.92
N TYR A 70 -5.66 5.09 22.28
CA TYR A 70 -5.59 4.79 20.85
C TYR A 70 -5.09 3.39 20.54
N GLY A 71 -5.09 2.48 21.52
CA GLY A 71 -4.54 1.13 21.40
C GLY A 71 -5.11 0.37 20.19
N PHE A 72 -6.43 0.40 20.02
CA PHE A 72 -7.10 -0.22 18.86
C PHE A 72 -6.55 0.32 17.53
N ALA A 73 -6.56 1.64 17.36
CA ALA A 73 -6.09 2.28 16.12
C ALA A 73 -4.59 2.03 15.86
N ILE A 74 -3.78 1.93 16.91
CA ILE A 74 -2.35 1.60 16.82
C ILE A 74 -2.18 0.17 16.32
N GLU A 75 -2.89 -0.80 16.92
CA GLU A 75 -2.84 -2.21 16.49
C GLU A 75 -3.30 -2.37 15.06
N ARG A 76 -4.40 -1.71 14.70
CA ARG A 76 -4.95 -1.64 13.36
C ARG A 76 -3.93 -1.12 12.35
N THR A 77 -3.27 -0.01 12.67
CA THR A 77 -2.22 0.60 11.85
C THR A 77 -1.05 -0.37 11.66
N LYS A 78 -0.67 -1.09 12.72
CA LYS A 78 0.38 -2.12 12.68
C LYS A 78 0.01 -3.37 11.87
N GLN A 79 -1.26 -3.60 11.54
CA GLN A 79 -1.70 -4.63 10.60
C GLN A 79 -1.72 -4.12 9.16
N VAL A 80 -2.26 -2.92 8.94
CA VAL A 80 -2.42 -2.33 7.61
C VAL A 80 -1.08 -1.95 7.00
N ALA A 81 -0.19 -1.35 7.79
CA ALA A 81 1.07 -0.81 7.27
C ALA A 81 1.99 -1.89 6.66
N PRO A 82 2.27 -3.04 7.33
CA PRO A 82 3.05 -4.11 6.71
C PRO A 82 2.46 -4.62 5.39
N PHE A 83 1.14 -4.84 5.33
CA PHE A 83 0.47 -5.33 4.13
C PHE A 83 0.62 -4.37 2.93
N LEU A 84 0.45 -3.07 3.14
CA LEU A 84 0.66 -2.09 2.07
C LEU A 84 2.13 -1.98 1.67
N MET A 85 3.05 -2.10 2.64
CA MET A 85 4.49 -2.10 2.39
C MET A 85 4.94 -3.33 1.58
N GLU A 86 4.35 -4.51 1.81
CA GLU A 86 4.57 -5.70 0.99
C GLU A 86 4.25 -5.43 -0.48
N GLY A 87 3.09 -4.82 -0.75
CA GLY A 87 2.69 -4.47 -2.12
C GLY A 87 3.64 -3.47 -2.78
N LEU A 88 4.31 -2.60 -2.03
CA LEU A 88 5.25 -1.59 -2.53
C LEU A 88 6.70 -2.08 -2.63
N LEU A 89 7.05 -3.13 -1.88
CA LEU A 89 8.40 -3.73 -1.84
C LEU A 89 8.52 -4.93 -2.77
N TYR A 90 7.54 -5.83 -2.73
CA TYR A 90 7.58 -7.14 -3.37
C TYR A 90 6.45 -7.33 -4.37
N GLY A 91 5.29 -6.71 -4.12
CA GLY A 91 4.10 -6.88 -4.93
C GLY A 91 3.24 -8.07 -4.50
N TRP A 92 2.23 -8.34 -5.31
CA TRP A 92 1.21 -9.37 -5.08
C TRP A 92 1.08 -10.25 -6.31
N ASN A 93 0.96 -11.55 -6.09
CA ASN A 93 0.68 -12.52 -7.13
C ASN A 93 -0.83 -12.57 -7.40
N PHE A 94 -1.18 -12.89 -8.63
CA PHE A 94 -2.56 -13.18 -9.00
C PHE A 94 -2.67 -14.35 -9.95
N ASP A 95 -3.79 -15.07 -9.83
CA ASP A 95 -4.28 -16.03 -10.80
C ASP A 95 -5.71 -15.64 -11.18
N TYR A 96 -5.94 -15.41 -12.48
CA TYR A 96 -7.17 -14.86 -13.00
C TYR A 96 -7.74 -15.69 -14.14
N THR A 97 -9.00 -16.12 -13.98
CA THR A 97 -9.81 -16.70 -15.07
C THR A 97 -10.92 -15.72 -15.42
N PRO A 98 -10.90 -15.11 -16.61
CA PRO A 98 -11.96 -14.23 -17.06
C PRO A 98 -13.32 -14.93 -17.15
N TYR A 99 -14.39 -14.24 -16.76
CA TYR A 99 -15.74 -14.74 -16.98
C TYR A 99 -16.04 -14.92 -18.47
N ASP A 100 -16.48 -16.10 -18.89
CA ASP A 100 -16.90 -16.38 -20.26
C ASP A 100 -18.25 -17.11 -20.33
N LYS A 101 -19.32 -16.33 -20.56
CA LYS A 101 -20.68 -16.83 -20.74
C LYS A 101 -20.82 -17.80 -21.92
N LYS A 102 -20.09 -17.61 -23.02
CA LYS A 102 -20.22 -18.48 -24.21
C LYS A 102 -19.67 -19.88 -23.94
N ARG A 103 -18.64 -19.97 -23.10
CA ARG A 103 -17.97 -21.21 -22.72
C ARG A 103 -18.44 -21.77 -21.37
N GLY A 104 -19.38 -21.11 -20.70
CA GLY A 104 -19.87 -21.51 -19.38
C GLY A 104 -18.83 -21.37 -18.25
N VAL A 105 -17.79 -20.56 -18.44
CA VAL A 105 -16.69 -20.41 -17.48
C VAL A 105 -17.00 -19.29 -16.51
N GLN A 106 -17.00 -19.63 -15.22
CA GLN A 106 -17.15 -18.67 -14.13
C GLN A 106 -15.86 -17.89 -13.92
N GLU A 107 -15.99 -16.68 -13.38
CA GLU A 107 -14.81 -15.90 -13.00
C GLU A 107 -14.11 -16.55 -11.80
N TYR A 108 -12.80 -16.71 -11.92
CA TYR A 108 -11.92 -17.09 -10.81
C TYR A 108 -10.91 -15.98 -10.57
N TRP A 109 -10.65 -15.68 -9.30
CA TRP A 109 -9.65 -14.72 -8.88
C TRP A 109 -9.01 -15.18 -7.58
N GLU A 110 -7.70 -15.33 -7.63
CA GLU A 110 -6.85 -15.58 -6.47
C GLU A 110 -5.82 -14.48 -6.36
N PHE A 111 -5.57 -14.05 -5.13
CA PHE A 111 -4.69 -12.94 -4.79
C PHE A 111 -3.86 -13.34 -3.58
N SER A 112 -2.54 -13.28 -3.69
CA SER A 112 -1.63 -13.69 -2.63
C SER A 112 -0.42 -12.78 -2.55
N GLU A 113 0.18 -12.68 -1.37
CA GLU A 113 1.39 -11.89 -1.19
C GLU A 113 2.61 -12.63 -1.77
N VAL A 114 3.45 -11.96 -2.57
CA VAL A 114 4.70 -12.56 -3.09
C VAL A 114 5.60 -12.98 -1.94
N ARG A 115 5.67 -12.12 -0.93
CA ARG A 115 6.42 -12.34 0.30
C ARG A 115 5.78 -11.54 1.43
N LYS A 116 5.57 -12.20 2.57
CA LYS A 116 5.14 -11.53 3.81
C LYS A 116 6.21 -10.56 4.32
N PHE A 117 5.77 -9.48 4.95
CA PHE A 117 6.65 -8.46 5.49
C PHE A 117 7.51 -9.05 6.59
N ASP A 118 8.81 -8.87 6.46
CA ASP A 118 9.78 -9.28 7.47
C ASP A 118 10.41 -8.06 8.11
N SER A 119 10.06 -7.84 9.38
CA SER A 119 10.58 -6.71 10.18
C SER A 119 12.08 -6.82 10.46
N SER A 120 12.69 -8.00 10.29
CA SER A 120 14.13 -8.20 10.43
C SER A 120 14.92 -7.69 9.22
N ILE A 121 14.31 -7.70 8.03
CA ILE A 121 14.91 -7.21 6.78
C ILE A 121 14.63 -5.72 6.61
N ASN A 122 13.37 -5.32 6.80
CA ASN A 122 12.91 -3.95 6.64
C ASN A 122 12.27 -3.46 7.94
N ARG A 123 12.85 -2.43 8.55
CA ARG A 123 12.26 -1.80 9.73
C ARG A 123 11.19 -0.79 9.31
N LEU A 124 10.01 -0.89 9.93
CA LEU A 124 8.97 0.14 9.83
C LEU A 124 9.19 1.19 10.91
N GLU A 125 9.17 2.45 10.50
CA GLU A 125 9.16 3.59 11.41
C GLU A 125 7.83 4.32 11.28
N TYR A 126 7.16 4.52 12.41
CA TYR A 126 5.89 5.22 12.50
C TYR A 126 6.13 6.63 13.01
N HIS A 127 5.71 7.62 12.23
CA HIS A 127 5.99 9.03 12.47
C HIS A 127 4.71 9.83 12.55
N ASN A 128 4.68 10.78 13.49
CA ASN A 128 3.61 11.77 13.66
C ASN A 128 2.21 11.16 13.77
N PRO A 129 1.94 10.28 14.76
CA PRO A 129 0.59 9.80 15.00
C PRO A 129 -0.31 10.99 15.38
N LEU A 130 -1.32 11.25 14.55
CA LEU A 130 -2.24 12.37 14.70
C LEU A 130 -3.69 11.89 14.67
N PRO A 131 -4.43 11.95 15.79
CA PRO A 131 -5.86 11.73 15.78
C PRO A 131 -6.57 12.90 15.10
N LYS A 132 -7.32 12.64 14.03
CA LYS A 132 -8.08 13.63 13.28
C LYS A 132 -9.28 12.98 12.58
N ASP A 133 -10.43 13.64 12.61
CA ASP A 133 -11.65 13.23 11.89
C ASP A 133 -12.09 11.78 12.19
N GLY A 134 -11.97 11.34 13.45
CA GLY A 134 -12.31 9.97 13.87
C GLY A 134 -11.32 8.90 13.40
N LYS A 135 -10.12 9.31 12.97
CA LYS A 135 -9.05 8.43 12.49
C LYS A 135 -7.74 8.75 13.18
N LEU A 136 -6.88 7.74 13.37
CA LEU A 136 -5.48 7.94 13.70
C LEU A 136 -4.66 7.91 12.41
N LEU A 137 -4.12 9.06 12.01
CA LEU A 137 -3.21 9.17 10.87
C LEU A 137 -1.78 8.93 11.34
N SER A 138 -1.00 8.18 10.57
CA SER A 138 0.42 7.95 10.84
C SER A 138 1.18 7.85 9.54
N TRP A 139 2.35 8.49 9.48
CA TRP A 139 3.24 8.27 8.35
C TRP A 139 4.13 7.08 8.63
N VAL A 140 4.19 6.14 7.67
CA VAL A 140 5.02 4.94 7.79
C VAL A 140 6.15 5.03 6.79
N TYR A 141 7.36 4.85 7.30
CA TYR A 141 8.61 4.95 6.56
C TYR A 141 9.26 3.57 6.54
N CYS A 142 9.81 3.20 5.39
CA CYS A 142 10.53 1.95 5.20
C CYS A 142 11.67 2.15 4.20
N ASN A 143 12.90 1.85 4.60
CA ASN A 143 14.05 1.90 3.71
C ASN A 143 14.14 0.63 2.86
N ARG A 144 14.40 0.78 1.56
CA ARG A 144 14.73 -0.35 0.68
C ARG A 144 16.18 -0.75 0.83
N THR A 145 16.43 -2.06 0.87
CA THR A 145 17.77 -2.61 0.71
C THR A 145 18.29 -2.38 -0.71
N SER A 146 19.60 -2.43 -0.92
CA SER A 146 20.19 -2.25 -2.26
C SER A 146 19.62 -3.22 -3.32
N ALA A 147 19.30 -4.45 -2.91
CA ALA A 147 18.66 -5.43 -3.78
C ALA A 147 17.21 -5.02 -4.15
N GLN A 148 16.43 -4.54 -3.19
CA GLN A 148 15.07 -4.04 -3.43
C GLN A 148 15.05 -2.79 -4.32
N GLN A 149 16.05 -1.92 -4.21
CA GLN A 149 16.20 -0.76 -5.09
C GLN A 149 16.49 -1.19 -6.54
N LEU A 150 17.33 -2.21 -6.73
CA LEU A 150 17.61 -2.75 -8.06
C LEU A 150 16.35 -3.39 -8.66
N GLU A 151 15.60 -4.15 -7.86
CA GLU A 151 14.35 -4.75 -8.31
C GLU A 151 13.32 -3.68 -8.67
N TYR A 152 13.14 -2.65 -7.84
CA TYR A 152 12.26 -1.53 -8.17
C TYR A 152 12.65 -0.85 -9.49
N LYS A 153 13.97 -0.66 -9.75
CA LYS A 153 14.44 -0.14 -11.04
C LYS A 153 14.07 -1.05 -12.21
N ARG A 154 14.16 -2.38 -12.06
CA ARG A 154 13.69 -3.35 -13.06
C ARG A 154 12.20 -3.14 -13.33
N TRP A 155 11.38 -3.02 -12.30
CA TRP A 155 9.94 -2.76 -12.43
C TRP A 155 9.63 -1.46 -13.17
N THR A 156 10.42 -0.39 -12.96
CA THR A 156 10.20 0.90 -13.66
C THR A 156 10.51 0.87 -15.16
N SER A 157 11.08 -0.21 -15.69
CA SER A 157 11.37 -0.34 -17.11
C SER A 157 10.11 -0.44 -17.97
N ILE A 158 10.26 -0.15 -19.28
CA ILE A 158 9.14 -0.04 -20.22
C ILE A 158 8.38 -1.36 -20.47
N ILE A 159 8.98 -2.50 -20.11
CA ILE A 159 8.37 -3.82 -20.32
C ILE A 159 7.18 -4.07 -19.39
N HIS A 160 7.11 -3.37 -18.25
CA HIS A 160 6.02 -3.54 -17.29
C HIS A 160 4.95 -2.46 -17.51
N PRO A 161 3.79 -2.80 -18.10
CA PRO A 161 2.70 -1.86 -18.26
C PRO A 161 2.23 -1.32 -16.91
N LYS A 162 1.85 -0.04 -16.90
CA LYS A 162 1.20 0.60 -15.75
C LYS A 162 -0.30 0.42 -15.87
N VAL A 163 -0.90 -0.22 -14.88
CA VAL A 163 -2.34 -0.49 -14.83
C VAL A 163 -2.94 0.16 -13.57
N LYS A 164 -4.19 0.60 -13.68
CA LYS A 164 -4.91 1.23 -12.56
C LYS A 164 -6.14 0.42 -12.22
N GLY A 165 -6.39 0.26 -10.93
CA GLY A 165 -7.55 -0.44 -10.40
C GLY A 165 -8.24 0.36 -9.31
N SER A 166 -9.56 0.21 -9.23
CA SER A 166 -10.33 0.64 -8.06
C SER A 166 -11.11 -0.54 -7.49
N GLY A 167 -11.24 -0.59 -6.17
CA GLY A 167 -11.89 -1.67 -5.46
C GLY A 167 -12.65 -1.17 -4.25
N SER A 168 -13.63 -1.96 -3.81
CA SER A 168 -14.37 -1.67 -2.58
C SER A 168 -14.69 -2.92 -1.78
N ALA A 169 -14.83 -2.75 -0.47
CA ALA A 169 -15.23 -3.79 0.48
C ALA A 169 -15.92 -3.16 1.69
N SER A 170 -16.55 -3.97 2.54
CA SER A 170 -17.24 -3.47 3.74
C SER A 170 -16.25 -2.91 4.76
N VAL A 171 -16.59 -1.81 5.42
CA VAL A 171 -15.81 -1.31 6.56
C VAL A 171 -15.94 -2.23 7.78
N GLN A 172 -17.06 -2.96 7.89
CA GLN A 172 -17.33 -3.87 9.01
C GLN A 172 -16.31 -5.02 9.09
N ASP A 173 -15.73 -5.41 7.96
CA ASP A 173 -14.73 -6.49 7.88
C ASP A 173 -13.34 -6.03 8.34
N GLY A 174 -13.19 -4.75 8.70
CA GLY A 174 -11.95 -4.21 9.19
C GLY A 174 -10.80 -4.47 8.20
N PHE A 175 -9.79 -5.24 8.64
CA PHE A 175 -8.48 -5.30 7.96
C PHE A 175 -8.62 -6.15 6.72
N GLU A 176 -9.38 -7.23 6.88
CA GLU A 176 -9.82 -8.07 5.77
C GLU A 176 -10.65 -7.26 4.78
N GLY A 177 -11.44 -6.29 5.23
CA GLY A 177 -12.08 -5.31 4.35
C GLY A 177 -11.08 -4.52 3.49
N ILE A 178 -10.02 -3.96 4.08
CA ILE A 178 -8.96 -3.25 3.33
C ILE A 178 -8.26 -4.20 2.36
N LYS A 179 -7.86 -5.40 2.80
CA LYS A 179 -7.25 -6.43 1.94
C LYS A 179 -8.14 -6.81 0.77
N GLN A 180 -9.42 -7.03 1.02
CA GLN A 180 -10.39 -7.37 0.00
C GLN A 180 -10.62 -6.22 -0.97
N ALA A 181 -10.63 -4.97 -0.50
CA ALA A 181 -10.71 -3.80 -1.36
C ALA A 181 -9.47 -3.69 -2.27
N CYS A 182 -8.27 -3.91 -1.74
CA CYS A 182 -7.03 -3.99 -2.53
C CYS A 182 -7.06 -5.14 -3.55
N SER A 183 -7.51 -6.32 -3.14
CA SER A 183 -7.67 -7.49 -4.03
C SER A 183 -8.67 -7.22 -5.16
N ASN A 184 -9.80 -6.58 -4.86
CA ASN A 184 -10.78 -6.15 -5.86
C ASN A 184 -10.20 -5.09 -6.81
N ALA A 185 -9.39 -4.15 -6.30
CA ALA A 185 -8.70 -3.17 -7.13
C ALA A 185 -7.69 -3.83 -8.08
N ALA A 186 -6.88 -4.76 -7.58
CA ALA A 186 -5.97 -5.57 -8.38
C ALA A 186 -6.70 -6.36 -9.47
N LYS A 187 -7.80 -7.06 -9.12
CA LYS A 187 -8.64 -7.79 -10.09
C LYS A 187 -9.16 -6.88 -11.19
N ASN A 188 -9.69 -5.71 -10.83
CA ASN A 188 -10.22 -4.76 -11.80
C ASN A 188 -9.12 -4.19 -12.69
N ALA A 189 -7.92 -3.92 -12.16
CA ALA A 189 -6.77 -3.48 -12.96
C ALA A 189 -6.36 -4.52 -14.02
N VAL A 190 -6.19 -5.78 -13.59
CA VAL A 190 -5.82 -6.90 -14.48
C VAL A 190 -6.90 -7.16 -15.51
N ARG A 191 -8.17 -7.22 -15.09
CA ARG A 191 -9.31 -7.44 -15.97
C ARG A 191 -9.38 -6.37 -17.07
N GLU A 192 -9.35 -5.09 -16.69
CA GLU A 192 -9.49 -4.02 -17.68
C GLU A 192 -8.29 -3.95 -18.62
N TYR A 193 -7.07 -4.22 -18.14
CA TYR A 193 -5.90 -4.33 -19.01
C TYR A 193 -6.06 -5.44 -20.05
N TRP A 194 -6.36 -6.68 -19.62
CA TRP A 194 -6.45 -7.83 -20.53
C TRP A 194 -7.63 -7.77 -21.49
N ARG A 195 -8.73 -7.11 -21.12
CA ARG A 195 -9.85 -6.84 -22.03
C ARG A 195 -9.46 -5.97 -23.21
N THR A 196 -8.46 -5.11 -23.06
CA THR A 196 -7.96 -4.26 -24.15
C THR A 196 -6.94 -4.96 -25.04
N MET A 197 -6.15 -5.87 -24.47
CA MET A 197 -5.07 -6.55 -25.18
C MET A 197 -5.55 -7.72 -26.03
N GLU A 198 -6.45 -8.57 -25.52
CA GLU A 198 -6.90 -9.76 -26.24
C GLU A 198 -8.40 -9.73 -26.55
N LYS A 199 -8.74 -9.87 -27.83
CA LYS A 199 -10.14 -9.96 -28.28
C LYS A 199 -10.80 -11.27 -27.83
N ASN A 200 -10.06 -12.37 -27.81
CA ASN A 200 -10.53 -13.66 -27.30
C ASN A 200 -10.08 -13.79 -25.85
N LYS A 201 -11.00 -14.14 -24.95
CA LYS A 201 -10.67 -14.28 -23.54
C LYS A 201 -9.72 -15.47 -23.34
N PRO A 202 -8.58 -15.30 -22.67
CA PRO A 202 -7.75 -16.42 -22.28
C PRO A 202 -8.47 -17.26 -21.23
N LYS A 203 -8.03 -18.52 -21.09
CA LYS A 203 -8.54 -19.44 -20.08
C LYS A 203 -7.99 -19.08 -18.70
N GLU A 204 -6.73 -18.66 -18.62
CA GLU A 204 -6.08 -18.35 -17.36
C GLU A 204 -4.95 -17.34 -17.61
N ILE A 205 -4.77 -16.41 -16.69
CA ILE A 205 -3.68 -15.43 -16.67
C ILE A 205 -3.10 -15.43 -15.27
N SER A 206 -1.79 -15.65 -15.16
CA SER A 206 -1.05 -15.50 -13.90
C SER A 206 0.04 -14.45 -14.03
N GLY A 207 0.35 -13.79 -12.92
CA GLY A 207 1.38 -12.76 -12.90
C GLY A 207 1.57 -12.09 -11.55
N THR A 208 2.35 -11.02 -11.58
CA THR A 208 2.68 -10.22 -10.40
C THR A 208 2.31 -8.74 -10.61
N LEU A 209 1.81 -8.11 -9.57
CA LEU A 209 1.47 -6.69 -9.50
C LEU A 209 2.33 -6.00 -8.44
N LEU A 210 3.08 -4.96 -8.82
CA LEU A 210 3.82 -4.13 -7.87
C LEU A 210 3.15 -2.76 -7.72
N LEU A 211 2.87 -2.33 -6.48
CA LEU A 211 2.34 -0.99 -6.22
C LEU A 211 3.36 0.10 -6.60
N ILE A 212 2.89 1.12 -7.31
CA ILE A 212 3.74 2.21 -7.79
C ILE A 212 3.94 3.29 -6.72
N ARG A 213 2.86 3.67 -6.05
CA ARG A 213 2.78 4.84 -5.18
C ARG A 213 1.87 4.59 -3.98
N ASP A 214 1.80 5.58 -3.11
CA ASP A 214 0.96 5.57 -1.91
C ASP A 214 -0.50 5.15 -2.22
N PRO A 215 -1.00 4.05 -1.63
CA PRO A 215 -2.38 3.61 -1.75
C PRO A 215 -3.38 4.67 -1.32
N ARG A 216 -4.33 5.02 -2.21
CA ARG A 216 -5.40 5.95 -1.83
C ARG A 216 -6.57 5.17 -1.25
N ILE A 217 -6.65 5.13 0.08
CA ILE A 217 -7.70 4.43 0.83
C ILE A 217 -8.60 5.46 1.53
N PHE A 218 -9.91 5.37 1.31
CA PHE A 218 -10.90 6.24 1.93
C PHE A 218 -12.20 5.48 2.22
N ILE A 219 -13.09 6.08 3.01
CA ILE A 219 -14.40 5.50 3.32
C ILE A 219 -15.46 6.27 2.57
N LYS A 220 -16.35 5.56 1.88
CA LYS A 220 -17.52 6.12 1.24
C LYS A 220 -18.70 5.15 1.38
N ASN A 221 -19.85 5.66 1.82
CA ASN A 221 -21.07 4.88 1.99
C ASN A 221 -20.88 3.58 2.81
N GLY A 222 -20.10 3.63 3.89
CA GLY A 222 -19.83 2.46 4.75
C GLY A 222 -18.92 1.40 4.13
N ARG A 223 -18.23 1.72 3.03
CA ARG A 223 -17.29 0.85 2.33
C ARG A 223 -15.90 1.48 2.30
N TYR A 224 -14.88 0.65 2.45
CA TYR A 224 -13.54 1.04 2.03
C TYR A 224 -13.53 1.14 0.52
N GLU A 225 -13.09 2.28 0.00
CA GLU A 225 -12.79 2.49 -1.42
C GLU A 225 -11.29 2.71 -1.57
N VAL A 226 -10.71 2.03 -2.54
CA VAL A 226 -9.27 1.96 -2.74
C VAL A 226 -8.96 2.19 -4.21
N ASP A 227 -8.12 3.20 -4.51
CA ASP A 227 -7.55 3.45 -5.83
C ASP A 227 -6.06 3.10 -5.80
N LEU A 228 -5.62 2.19 -6.68
CA LEU A 228 -4.24 1.72 -6.76
C LEU A 228 -3.71 1.78 -8.19
N ASP A 229 -2.44 2.09 -8.31
CA ASP A 229 -1.69 1.98 -9.56
C ASP A 229 -0.58 0.95 -9.40
N PHE A 230 -0.46 0.09 -10.40
CA PHE A 230 0.43 -1.06 -10.41
C PHE A 230 1.34 -1.07 -11.63
N PHE A 231 2.55 -1.58 -11.47
CA PHE A 231 3.24 -2.24 -12.56
C PHE A 231 2.73 -3.68 -12.66
N LEU A 232 2.53 -4.17 -13.86
CA LEU A 232 2.08 -5.52 -14.13
C LEU A 232 3.17 -6.32 -14.86
N GLU A 233 3.54 -7.46 -14.31
CA GLU A 233 4.35 -8.50 -14.96
C GLU A 233 3.44 -9.72 -15.18
N THR A 234 3.44 -10.27 -16.39
CA THR A 234 2.62 -11.45 -16.72
C THR A 234 3.52 -12.64 -16.91
N ASP A 235 3.30 -13.68 -16.12
CA ASP A 235 4.14 -14.88 -16.12
C ASP A 235 3.63 -15.91 -17.12
N ARG A 236 2.32 -16.15 -17.13
CA ARG A 236 1.69 -17.17 -17.98
C ARG A 236 0.32 -16.72 -18.47
N ILE A 237 0.07 -16.97 -19.76
CA ILE A 237 -1.25 -16.83 -20.38
C ILE A 237 -1.58 -18.17 -21.00
N VAL A 238 -2.67 -18.79 -20.55
CA VAL A 238 -3.16 -20.06 -21.09
C VAL A 238 -4.34 -19.75 -22.01
N PRO A 239 -4.19 -19.84 -23.35
CA PRO A 239 -5.32 -19.73 -24.25
C PRO A 239 -6.19 -20.99 -24.20
N TYR A 240 -7.42 -20.89 -24.69
CA TYR A 240 -8.20 -22.09 -24.97
C TYR A 240 -7.59 -22.87 -26.14
N THR A 241 -7.27 -24.14 -25.93
CA THR A 241 -6.82 -25.04 -26.98
C THR A 241 -8.04 -25.59 -27.76
N TYR A 242 -8.20 -25.08 -28.99
CA TYR A 242 -9.06 -25.54 -30.09
C TYR A 242 -10.53 -25.08 -30.20
N TYR A 243 -10.86 -24.81 -31.48
CA TYR A 243 -12.09 -24.31 -32.10
C TYR A 243 -13.12 -25.41 -32.31
#